data_AF-A0A2C9V8R0-F1
#
_entry.id   AF-A0A2C9V8R0-F1
#
_cell.length_a   1.000
_cell.length_b   1.000
_cell.length_c   1.000
_cell.angle_alpha   90.00
_cell.angle_beta   90.00
_cell.angle_gamma   90.00
#
_symmetry.space_group_name_H-M   'P 1'
#
loop_
_entity.id
_entity.type
_entity.pdbx_description
1 polymer ?
#
loop_
_entity_poly.entity_id
_entity_poly.type
_entity_poly.pdbx_seq_one_letter_code
_entity_poly.pdbx_strand_id
1 'polypeptide(L)'
;MEDTFQPPFRSCVLDGNIASVMCSYNQVNGKPTCADPNLLSGVIRGEWKLNGYIVSDCDSVYEFFNGQHYTKTPEEAAATAILAGLDLNCW
;
A
#
# COMPACT_ATOMS: atom_id res chain seq x y z
N MET A 1 -15.96 -0.17 -1.53
CA MET A 1 -14.74 -0.70 -0.88
C MET A 1 -14.88 -0.72 0.63
N GLU A 2 -15.34 0.38 1.21
CA GLU A 2 -15.52 0.57 2.65
C GLU A 2 -16.46 -0.44 3.31
N ASP A 3 -17.52 -0.89 2.62
CA ASP A 3 -18.52 -1.77 3.23
C ASP A 3 -18.15 -3.27 3.21
N THR A 4 -17.14 -3.68 2.42
CA THR A 4 -16.88 -5.10 2.17
C THR A 4 -15.42 -5.51 2.36
N PHE A 5 -14.48 -4.83 1.70
CA PHE A 5 -13.08 -5.27 1.65
C PHE A 5 -12.21 -4.65 2.74
N GLN A 6 -12.49 -3.39 3.10
CA GLN A 6 -11.75 -2.67 4.13
C GLN A 6 -12.10 -2.97 5.60
N PRO A 7 -13.34 -3.38 5.97
CA PRO A 7 -13.71 -3.54 7.39
C PRO A 7 -12.77 -4.45 8.20
N PRO A 8 -12.30 -5.61 7.69
CA PRO A 8 -11.37 -6.45 8.45
C PRO A 8 -10.05 -5.72 8.76
N PHE A 9 -9.46 -5.03 7.78
CA PHE A 9 -8.22 -4.29 7.96
C PHE A 9 -8.39 -3.11 8.90
N ARG A 10 -9.50 -2.38 8.78
CA ARG A 10 -9.84 -1.26 9.67
C ARG A 10 -9.91 -1.72 11.13
N SER A 11 -10.58 -2.84 11.41
CA SER A 11 -10.62 -3.39 12.77
C SER A 11 -9.25 -3.87 13.24
N CYS A 12 -8.43 -4.46 12.38
CA CYS A 12 -7.05 -4.78 12.77
C CYS A 12 -6.25 -3.53 13.18
N VAL A 13 -6.40 -2.41 12.46
CA VAL A 13 -5.72 -1.15 12.80
C VAL A 13 -6.29 -0.52 14.07
N LEU A 14 -7.60 -0.29 14.13
CA LEU A 14 -8.24 0.47 15.21
C LEU A 14 -8.39 -0.34 16.51
N ASP A 15 -8.79 -1.61 16.40
CA ASP A 15 -9.10 -2.45 17.56
C ASP A 15 -7.91 -3.35 17.92
N GLY A 16 -7.21 -3.85 16.90
CA GLY A 16 -6.06 -4.75 17.07
C GLY A 16 -4.73 -4.06 17.38
N ASN A 17 -4.63 -2.74 17.18
CA ASN A 17 -3.42 -1.94 17.36
C ASN A 17 -2.18 -2.60 16.70
N ILE A 18 -2.35 -3.06 15.46
CA ILE A 18 -1.30 -3.76 14.73
C ILE A 18 -0.10 -2.84 14.43
N ALA A 19 1.09 -3.43 14.39
CA ALA A 19 2.32 -2.71 14.07
C ALA A 19 2.54 -2.49 12.56
N SER A 20 1.89 -3.28 11.71
CA SER A 20 2.14 -3.25 10.27
C SER A 20 0.92 -3.61 9.42
N VAL A 21 0.80 -2.97 8.26
CA VAL A 21 -0.12 -3.37 7.18
C VAL A 21 0.71 -3.72 5.94
N MET A 22 0.31 -4.73 5.19
CA MET A 22 0.93 -5.09 3.91
C MET A 22 0.05 -4.65 2.75
N CYS A 23 0.61 -3.91 1.78
CA CYS A 23 -0.09 -3.60 0.53
C CYS A 23 0.08 -4.76 -0.47
N SER A 24 -0.97 -5.06 -1.23
CA SER A 24 -1.04 -6.21 -2.15
C SER A 24 -0.48 -5.90 -3.54
N TYR A 25 -0.21 -6.95 -4.34
CA TYR A 25 0.23 -6.82 -5.73
C TYR A 25 -0.78 -6.13 -6.65
N ASN A 26 -2.07 -6.39 -6.44
CA ASN A 26 -3.08 -6.07 -7.44
C ASN A 26 -3.28 -4.56 -7.63
N GLN A 27 -3.96 -4.23 -8.72
CA GLN A 27 -4.49 -2.90 -8.90
C GLN A 27 -5.92 -2.79 -8.40
N VAL A 28 -6.26 -1.60 -7.93
CA VAL A 28 -7.62 -1.18 -7.62
C VAL A 28 -7.90 0.04 -8.47
N ASN A 29 -8.92 -0.03 -9.33
CA ASN A 29 -9.29 1.06 -10.23
C ASN A 29 -8.08 1.59 -11.05
N GLY A 30 -7.19 0.68 -11.49
CA GLY A 30 -6.00 1.01 -12.28
C GLY A 30 -4.80 1.52 -11.49
N LYS A 31 -4.85 1.53 -10.14
CA LYS A 31 -3.72 1.92 -9.29
C LYS A 31 -3.17 0.73 -8.51
N PRO A 32 -1.85 0.45 -8.57
CA PRO A 32 -1.23 -0.54 -7.69
C PRO A 32 -1.42 -0.12 -6.23
N THR A 33 -1.82 -1.04 -5.35
CA THR A 33 -2.13 -0.65 -3.96
C THR A 33 -0.90 -0.11 -3.22
N CYS A 34 0.30 -0.62 -3.53
CA CYS A 34 1.57 -0.13 -2.99
C CYS A 34 2.02 1.23 -3.56
N ALA A 35 1.28 1.78 -4.53
CA ALA A 35 1.53 3.07 -5.17
C ALA A 35 0.32 4.02 -5.04
N ASP A 36 -0.69 3.70 -4.22
CA ASP A 36 -1.89 4.52 -4.08
C ASP A 36 -1.84 5.41 -2.82
N PRO A 37 -1.56 6.73 -2.95
CA PRO A 37 -1.50 7.64 -1.81
C PRO A 37 -2.85 7.79 -1.10
N ASN A 38 -3.97 7.60 -1.82
CA ASN A 38 -5.29 7.69 -1.20
C ASN A 38 -5.52 6.53 -0.24
N LEU A 39 -4.99 5.34 -0.55
CA LEU A 39 -5.11 4.17 0.29
C LEU A 39 -4.10 4.19 1.45
N LEU A 40 -2.81 4.33 1.14
CA LEU A 40 -1.75 4.18 2.13
C LEU A 40 -1.68 5.40 3.08
N SER A 41 -1.43 6.58 2.52
CA SER A 41 -1.35 7.82 3.31
C SER A 41 -2.73 8.34 3.73
N GLY A 42 -3.72 8.26 2.84
CA GLY A 42 -5.09 8.74 3.09
C GLY A 42 -5.84 7.87 4.10
N VAL A 43 -6.22 6.66 3.69
CA VAL A 43 -7.08 5.79 4.52
C VAL A 43 -6.31 5.15 5.67
N ILE A 44 -5.25 4.38 5.40
CA ILE A 44 -4.57 3.57 6.43
C ILE A 44 -3.87 4.46 7.48
N ARG A 45 -3.05 5.41 7.03
CA ARG A 45 -2.32 6.31 7.93
C ARG A 45 -3.17 7.51 8.37
N GLY A 46 -3.93 8.09 7.47
CA GLY A 46 -4.68 9.32 7.72
C GLY A 46 -5.99 9.08 8.48
N GLU A 47 -6.86 8.20 8.00
CA GLU A 47 -8.17 7.96 8.61
C GLU A 47 -8.10 6.96 9.76
N TRP A 48 -7.44 5.83 9.55
CA TRP A 48 -7.33 4.77 10.57
C TRP A 48 -6.19 5.00 11.55
N LYS A 49 -5.35 6.01 11.33
CA LYS A 49 -4.29 6.42 12.26
C LYS A 49 -3.31 5.30 12.60
N LEU A 50 -2.95 4.45 11.63
CA LEU A 50 -1.93 3.42 11.83
C LEU A 50 -0.67 4.02 12.47
N ASN A 51 -0.32 3.54 13.67
CA ASN A 51 0.88 3.93 14.41
C ASN A 51 1.97 2.86 14.24
N GLY A 52 2.35 2.63 12.99
CA GLY A 52 3.20 1.53 12.57
C GLY A 52 3.74 1.78 11.16
N TYR A 53 4.16 0.71 10.49
CA TYR A 53 4.72 0.80 9.13
C TYR A 53 3.87 0.06 8.10
N ILE A 54 3.98 0.48 6.84
CA ILE A 54 3.37 -0.17 5.70
C ILE A 54 4.47 -0.87 4.92
N VAL A 55 4.32 -2.19 4.77
CA VAL A 55 5.23 -3.06 4.03
C VAL A 55 4.63 -3.45 2.69
N SER A 56 5.44 -3.66 1.66
CA SER A 56 4.97 -4.25 0.41
C SER A 56 4.79 -5.74 0.55
N ASP A 57 3.85 -6.32 -0.19
CA ASP A 57 4.00 -7.72 -0.60
C ASP A 57 5.34 -7.88 -1.34
N CYS A 58 5.93 -9.06 -1.28
CA CYS A 58 7.31 -9.27 -1.73
C CYS A 58 7.42 -9.11 -3.24
N ASP A 59 8.28 -8.21 -3.72
CA ASP A 59 8.35 -7.77 -5.11
C ASP A 59 7.16 -6.94 -5.62
N SER A 60 6.21 -6.48 -4.79
CA SER A 60 5.06 -5.69 -5.30
C SER A 60 5.50 -4.38 -5.99
N VAL A 61 6.59 -3.76 -5.52
CA VAL A 61 7.19 -2.59 -6.18
C VAL A 61 7.78 -2.95 -7.55
N TYR A 62 8.41 -4.12 -7.66
CA TYR A 62 8.91 -4.63 -8.93
C TYR A 62 7.75 -5.00 -9.87
N GLU A 63 6.70 -5.63 -9.34
CA GLU A 63 5.56 -6.11 -10.13
C GLU A 63 4.82 -4.93 -10.77
N PHE A 64 4.58 -3.83 -10.06
CA PHE A 64 3.88 -2.71 -10.69
C PHE A 64 4.73 -1.98 -11.74
N PHE A 65 6.06 -2.09 -11.68
CA PHE A 65 6.96 -1.62 -12.73
C PHE A 65 7.01 -2.60 -13.92
N ASN A 66 7.39 -3.84 -13.67
CA ASN A 66 7.74 -4.82 -14.69
C ASN A 66 6.53 -5.55 -15.26
N GLY A 67 5.59 -5.99 -14.41
CA GLY A 67 4.41 -6.74 -14.83
C GLY A 67 3.25 -5.84 -15.24
N GLN A 68 3.06 -4.73 -14.54
CA GLN A 68 1.91 -3.84 -14.75
C GLN A 68 2.22 -2.57 -15.53
N HIS A 69 3.49 -2.28 -15.79
CA HIS A 69 3.95 -1.11 -16.55
C HIS A 69 3.38 0.23 -16.06
N TYR A 70 3.17 0.36 -14.74
CA TYR A 70 2.60 1.55 -14.11
C TYR A 70 3.58 2.73 -14.09
N THR A 71 4.87 2.43 -13.99
CA THR A 71 5.97 3.42 -14.02
C THR A 71 6.96 3.08 -15.14
N LYS A 72 7.75 4.07 -15.58
CA LYS A 72 8.66 3.92 -16.72
C LYS A 72 10.02 3.38 -16.34
N THR A 73 10.46 3.63 -15.11
CA THR A 73 11.76 3.18 -14.61
C THR A 73 11.62 2.61 -13.18
N PRO A 74 12.53 1.71 -12.76
CA PRO A 74 12.50 1.18 -11.40
C PRO A 74 12.73 2.28 -10.33
N GLU A 75 13.45 3.35 -10.65
CA GLU A 75 13.61 4.50 -9.75
C GLU A 75 12.29 5.28 -9.58
N GLU A 76 11.53 5.47 -10.66
CA GLU A 76 10.19 6.04 -10.59
C GLU A 76 9.26 5.15 -9.76
N ALA A 77 9.39 3.83 -9.87
CA ALA A 77 8.64 2.88 -9.06
C ALA A 77 8.93 3.04 -7.56
N ALA A 78 10.20 3.01 -7.18
CA ALA A 78 10.62 3.21 -5.80
C ALA A 78 10.14 4.57 -5.25
N ALA A 79 10.32 5.64 -6.03
CA ALA A 79 9.88 6.98 -5.63
C ALA A 79 8.36 7.05 -5.45
N THR A 80 7.59 6.47 -6.37
CA THR A 80 6.12 6.46 -6.33
C THR A 80 5.61 5.73 -5.09
N ALA A 81 6.19 4.57 -4.76
CA ALA A 81 5.79 3.79 -3.60
C ALA A 81 6.07 4.54 -2.28
N ILE A 82 7.28 5.11 -2.14
CA ILE A 82 7.66 5.88 -0.95
C ILE A 82 6.75 7.10 -0.78
N LEU A 83 6.51 7.86 -1.87
CA LEU A 83 5.62 9.03 -1.85
C LEU A 83 4.16 8.67 -1.58
N ALA A 84 3.71 7.47 -1.94
CA ALA A 84 2.38 6.99 -1.59
C ALA A 84 2.22 6.70 -0.10
N GLY A 85 3.30 6.38 0.60
CA GLY A 85 3.32 6.07 2.04
C GLY A 85 3.82 4.68 2.39
N LEU A 86 4.47 3.98 1.45
CA LEU A 86 5.15 2.72 1.71
C LEU A 86 6.45 2.98 2.50
N ASP A 87 6.66 2.25 3.60
CA ASP A 87 7.83 2.43 4.46
C ASP A 87 8.90 1.34 4.23
N LEU A 88 8.47 0.12 3.91
CA LEU A 88 9.35 -1.04 3.73
C LEU A 88 8.99 -1.81 2.47
N ASN A 89 10.00 -2.06 1.63
CA ASN A 89 9.86 -2.89 0.44
C ASN A 89 10.41 -4.29 0.73
N CYS A 90 9.56 -5.32 0.58
CA CYS A 90 9.99 -6.71 0.63
C CYS A 90 10.57 -7.12 -0.74
N TRP A 91 11.75 -7.72 -0.71
CA TRP A 91 12.46 -8.35 -1.83
C TRP A 91 12.61 -9.84 -1.54
#